data_AF-A0A349SHP2-F1
#
_entry.id   AF-A0A349SHP2-F1
#
_cell.length_a   1.000
_cell.length_b   1.000
_cell.length_c   1.000
_cell.angle_alpha   90.00
_cell.angle_beta   90.00
_cell.angle_gamma   90.00
#
_symmetry.space_group_name_H-M   'P 1'
#
loop_
_entity.id
_entity.type
_entity.pdbx_description
1 polymer ?
#
loop_
_entity_poly.entity_id
_entity_poly.type
_entity_poly.pdbx_seq_one_letter_code
_entity_poly.pdbx_strand_id
1 'polypeptide(L)'
;IIDACFAMGVDPTQVVKLSGIGCSSKSPAYFLGSSHGFNTVHGRMPSIGTGALLANKNLVAIGVSGDGDTGAIGIGQFVHLMRRNLPI
;
A
#
# COMPACT_ATOMS: atom_id res chain seq x y z
N ILE A 1 5.63 -6.05 -10.31
CA ILE A 1 4.22 -5.86 -9.85
C ILE A 1 3.25 -6.19 -10.98
N ILE A 2 3.31 -5.51 -12.13
CA ILE A 2 2.40 -5.75 -13.27
C ILE A 2 2.35 -7.22 -13.69
N ASP A 3 3.51 -7.82 -13.99
CA ASP A 3 3.58 -9.22 -14.44
C ASP A 3 3.04 -10.21 -13.40
N ALA A 4 3.28 -9.94 -12.12
CA ALA A 4 2.77 -10.76 -11.02
C ALA A 4 1.24 -10.70 -10.93
N CYS A 5 0.65 -9.49 -11.04
CA CYS A 5 -0.80 -9.33 -11.03
C CYS A 5 -1.45 -9.99 -12.26
N PHE A 6 -0.78 -9.93 -13.42
CA PHE A 6 -1.23 -10.62 -14.64
C PHE A 6 -1.20 -12.14 -14.47
N ALA A 7 -0.07 -12.70 -14.01
CA ALA A 7 0.09 -14.13 -13.81
C ALA A 7 -0.87 -14.72 -12.76
N MET A 8 -1.19 -13.95 -11.73
CA MET A 8 -2.13 -14.36 -10.68
C MET A 8 -3.61 -14.11 -11.04
N GLY A 9 -3.91 -13.47 -12.18
CA GLY A 9 -5.28 -13.16 -12.59
C GLY A 9 -6.03 -12.27 -11.58
N VAL A 10 -5.32 -11.36 -10.91
CA VAL A 10 -5.91 -10.49 -9.88
C VAL A 10 -6.92 -9.54 -10.52
N ASP A 11 -8.16 -9.52 -10.01
CA ASP A 11 -9.14 -8.51 -10.38
C ASP A 11 -8.68 -7.13 -9.89
N PRO A 12 -8.34 -6.19 -10.79
CA PRO A 12 -7.83 -4.88 -10.39
C PRO A 12 -8.83 -4.11 -9.52
N THR A 13 -10.14 -4.31 -9.67
CA THR A 13 -11.16 -3.57 -8.91
C THR A 13 -11.17 -3.94 -7.42
N GLN A 14 -10.58 -5.08 -7.06
CA GLN A 14 -10.42 -5.51 -5.66
C GLN A 14 -9.07 -5.06 -5.05
N VAL A 15 -8.21 -4.42 -5.84
CA VAL A 15 -6.86 -4.02 -5.38
C VAL A 15 -6.88 -2.60 -4.84
N VAL A 16 -6.22 -2.41 -3.69
CA VAL A 16 -5.90 -1.10 -3.13
C VAL A 16 -4.39 -0.91 -3.05
N LYS A 17 -3.88 0.14 -3.70
CA LYS A 17 -2.47 0.51 -3.74
C LYS A 17 -2.28 1.73 -2.84
N LEU A 18 -1.49 1.58 -1.78
CA LEU A 18 -1.25 2.63 -0.79
C LEU A 18 0.21 3.05 -0.83
N SER A 19 0.46 4.35 -0.73
CA SER A 19 1.83 4.87 -0.66
C SER A 19 1.97 6.09 0.23
N GLY A 20 3.20 6.49 0.55
CA GLY A 20 3.49 7.74 1.26
C GLY A 20 3.88 8.88 0.30
N ILE A 21 4.98 9.56 0.58
CA ILE A 21 5.52 10.66 -0.25
C ILE A 21 6.97 10.37 -0.64
N GLY A 22 7.32 10.64 -1.91
CA GLY A 22 8.65 10.38 -2.47
C GLY A 22 8.57 9.86 -3.91
N CYS A 23 9.73 9.65 -4.54
CA CYS A 23 9.81 9.15 -5.91
C CYS A 23 9.16 7.76 -6.05
N SER A 24 9.43 6.86 -5.11
CA SER A 24 8.79 5.54 -5.02
C SER A 24 7.28 5.64 -4.81
N SER A 25 6.84 6.60 -4.01
CA SER A 25 5.44 6.68 -3.60
C SER A 25 4.50 7.13 -4.71
N LYS A 26 4.99 7.58 -5.87
CA LYS A 26 4.13 7.89 -7.03
C LYS A 26 3.69 6.65 -7.80
N SER A 27 4.30 5.49 -7.55
CA SER A 27 4.03 4.23 -8.25
C SER A 27 2.56 3.81 -8.31
N PRO A 28 1.71 3.98 -7.28
CA PRO A 28 0.28 3.63 -7.37
C PRO A 28 -0.47 4.27 -8.56
N ALA A 29 0.00 5.41 -9.09
CA ALA A 29 -0.61 6.07 -10.24
C ALA A 29 -0.24 5.43 -11.59
N TYR A 30 0.74 4.52 -11.65
CA TYR A 30 1.36 4.07 -12.91
C TYR A 30 0.99 2.65 -13.34
N PHE A 31 0.30 1.87 -12.50
CA PHE A 31 -0.05 0.49 -12.80
C PHE A 31 -1.45 0.13 -12.29
N LEU A 32 -2.04 -0.93 -12.85
CA LEU A 32 -3.40 -1.41 -12.53
C LEU A 32 -4.41 -0.26 -12.56
N GLY A 33 -4.70 0.26 -13.74
CA GLY A 33 -5.52 1.48 -13.91
C GLY A 33 -6.92 1.41 -13.28
N SER A 34 -7.56 0.24 -13.28
CA SER A 34 -8.90 0.04 -12.69
C SER A 34 -8.89 -0.23 -11.17
N SER A 35 -7.73 -0.16 -10.52
CA SER A 35 -7.60 -0.37 -9.06
C SER A 35 -7.62 0.93 -8.26
N HIS A 36 -7.91 0.81 -6.96
CA HIS A 36 -7.92 1.94 -6.05
C HIS A 36 -6.48 2.38 -5.73
N GLY A 37 -6.12 3.63 -6.04
CA GLY A 37 -4.81 4.21 -5.70
C GLY A 37 -4.96 5.32 -4.66
N PHE A 38 -4.16 5.28 -3.60
CA PHE A 38 -4.17 6.32 -2.59
C PHE A 38 -2.76 6.71 -2.14
N ASN A 39 -2.36 7.92 -2.50
CA ASN A 39 -1.15 8.57 -2.06
C ASN A 39 -1.41 9.27 -0.71
N THR A 40 -0.94 8.65 0.37
CA THR A 40 -1.07 9.18 1.74
C THR A 40 -0.06 10.30 2.01
N VAL A 41 -0.09 10.84 3.22
CA VAL A 41 0.94 11.78 3.69
C VAL A 41 2.21 11.05 4.11
N HIS A 42 3.31 11.79 4.18
CA HIS A 42 4.66 11.24 4.39
C HIS A 42 4.76 10.35 5.64
N GLY A 43 5.17 9.09 5.43
CA GLY A 43 5.32 8.06 6.46
C GLY A 43 4.03 7.61 7.15
N ARG A 44 2.87 7.79 6.51
CA ARG A 44 1.57 7.39 7.07
C ARG A 44 0.87 6.26 6.32
N MET A 45 1.50 5.72 5.27
CA MET A 45 1.00 4.53 4.57
C MET A 45 0.63 3.38 5.52
N PRO A 46 1.47 3.00 6.52
CA PRO A 46 1.13 1.90 7.43
C PRO A 46 -0.15 2.13 8.26
N SER A 47 -0.39 3.36 8.73
CA SER A 47 -1.62 3.65 9.50
C SER A 47 -2.86 3.67 8.62
N ILE A 48 -2.78 4.28 7.44
CA ILE A 48 -3.90 4.31 6.50
C ILE A 48 -4.22 2.89 6.02
N GLY A 49 -3.19 2.07 5.71
CA GLY A 49 -3.37 0.67 5.34
C GLY A 49 -4.04 -0.15 6.43
N THR A 50 -3.66 0.06 7.69
CA THR A 50 -4.33 -0.57 8.83
C THR A 50 -5.83 -0.22 8.86
N GLY A 51 -6.19 1.05 8.71
CA GLY A 51 -7.59 1.47 8.69
C GLY A 51 -8.37 0.91 7.49
N ALA A 52 -7.79 1.00 6.29
CA ALA A 52 -8.41 0.55 5.05
C ALA A 52 -8.74 -0.95 5.08
N LEU A 53 -7.78 -1.78 5.48
CA LEU A 53 -7.97 -3.23 5.55
C LEU A 53 -8.84 -3.69 6.72
N LEU A 54 -8.91 -2.91 7.81
CA LEU A 54 -9.88 -3.17 8.86
C LEU A 54 -11.31 -2.85 8.42
N ALA A 55 -11.48 -1.77 7.64
CA ALA A 55 -12.78 -1.37 7.10
C ALA A 55 -13.29 -2.32 6.02
N ASN A 56 -12.39 -2.81 5.14
CA ASN A 56 -12.72 -3.78 4.12
C ASN A 56 -11.63 -4.86 3.99
N LYS A 57 -11.91 -6.02 4.58
CA LYS A 57 -10.99 -7.17 4.64
C LYS A 57 -10.90 -7.96 3.33
N ASN A 58 -11.76 -7.67 2.35
CA ASN A 58 -11.79 -8.38 1.07
C ASN A 58 -10.84 -7.76 0.03
N LEU A 59 -10.26 -6.60 0.33
CA LEU A 59 -9.33 -5.92 -0.57
C LEU A 59 -7.97 -6.62 -0.59
N VAL A 60 -7.38 -6.71 -1.78
CA VAL A 60 -5.98 -7.07 -1.95
C VAL A 60 -5.16 -5.79 -1.85
N ALA A 61 -4.42 -5.61 -0.76
CA ALA A 61 -3.61 -4.41 -0.57
C ALA A 61 -2.19 -4.57 -1.11
N ILE A 62 -1.63 -3.47 -1.60
CA ILE A 62 -0.23 -3.34 -2.00
C ILE A 62 0.31 -2.04 -1.39
N GLY A 63 1.23 -2.16 -0.43
CA GLY A 63 1.98 -1.03 0.10
C GLY A 63 3.22 -0.71 -0.73
N VAL A 64 3.34 0.51 -1.25
CA VAL A 64 4.56 1.00 -1.93
C VAL A 64 5.09 2.23 -1.21
N SER A 65 6.30 2.15 -0.66
CA SER A 65 6.90 3.26 0.06
C SER A 65 8.42 3.28 -0.14
N GLY A 66 9.02 4.47 0.05
CA GLY A 66 10.47 4.64 0.06
C GLY A 66 11.06 4.28 1.43
N ASP A 67 12.37 4.08 1.43
CA ASP A 67 13.19 3.89 2.63
C ASP A 67 13.09 5.08 3.60
N GLY A 68 13.17 6.33 3.12
CA GLY A 68 12.98 7.50 3.98
C GLY A 68 11.55 7.64 4.51
N ASP A 69 10.56 7.26 3.71
CA ASP A 69 9.13 7.36 4.06
C ASP A 69 8.75 6.32 5.13
N THR A 70 9.12 5.05 4.96
CA THR A 70 8.79 3.98 5.92
C THR A 70 9.89 3.73 6.95
N GLY A 71 11.15 3.69 6.53
CA GLY A 71 12.30 3.37 7.37
C GLY A 71 12.78 4.50 8.28
N ALA A 72 12.46 5.76 7.96
CA ALA A 72 12.72 6.90 8.84
C ALA A 72 11.42 7.41 9.50
N ILE A 73 10.72 8.38 8.92
CA ILE A 73 9.57 9.05 9.57
C ILE A 73 8.37 8.13 9.83
N GLY A 74 8.23 7.06 9.05
CA GLY A 74 7.16 6.07 9.17
C GLY A 74 7.44 4.88 10.09
N ILE A 75 8.65 4.75 10.65
CA ILE A 75 9.12 3.49 11.24
C ILE A 75 8.25 3.01 12.40
N GLY A 76 7.80 3.93 13.25
CA GLY A 76 6.95 3.59 14.40
C GLY A 76 5.62 2.95 13.95
N GLN A 77 5.03 3.43 12.86
CA GLN A 77 3.78 2.89 12.35
C GLN A 77 4.00 1.56 11.62
N PHE A 78 5.10 1.44 10.89
CA PHE A 78 5.47 0.23 10.16
C PHE A 78 5.71 -0.97 11.08
N VAL A 79 6.47 -0.78 12.16
CA VAL A 79 6.71 -1.83 13.16
C VAL A 79 5.40 -2.33 13.76
N HIS A 80 4.47 -1.42 14.04
CA HIS A 80 3.16 -1.82 14.56
C HIS A 80 2.25 -2.48 13.53
N LEU A 81 2.36 -2.12 12.24
CA LEU A 81 1.68 -2.83 11.16
C LEU A 81 2.17 -4.28 11.08
N MET A 82 3.49 -4.49 11.08
CA MET A 82 4.08 -5.84 11.08
C MET A 82 3.66 -6.64 12.32
N ARG A 83 3.70 -6.02 13.51
CA ARG A 83 3.27 -6.68 14.76
C ARG A 83 1.82 -7.15 14.74
N ARG A 84 0.95 -6.46 13.98
CA ARG A 84 -0.46 -6.85 13.81
C ARG A 84 -0.67 -7.92 12.74
N ASN A 85 0.39 -8.29 12.00
CA ASN A 85 0.32 -9.20 10.86
C ASN A 85 -0.77 -8.79 9.86
N LEU A 86 -0.79 -7.50 9.50
CA LEU A 86 -1.76 -6.96 8.55
C LEU A 86 -1.50 -7.55 7.15
N PRO A 87 -2.53 -8.06 6.44
CA PRO A 87 -2.36 -8.65 5.11
C PRO A 87 -2.22 -7.56 4.03
N ILE A 88 -1.03 -6.98 3.89
CA ILE A 88 -0.66 -5.92 2.93
C ILE A 88 0.71 -6.15 2.29
#